data_AF-A0A0L0W8B5-F1
#
_entry.id   AF-A0A0L0W8B5-F1
#
_cell.length_a   1.000
_cell.length_b   1.000
_cell.length_c   1.000
_cell.angle_alpha   90.00
_cell.angle_beta   90.00
_cell.angle_gamma   90.00
#
_symmetry.space_group_name_H-M   'P 1'
#
loop_
_entity.id
_entity.type
_entity.pdbx_description
1 polymer ?
#
loop_
_entity_poly.entity_id
_entity_poly.type
_entity_poly.pdbx_seq_one_letter_code
_entity_poly.pdbx_strand_id
1 'polypeptide(L)' 'MNFVSPFDVVLCDGDNTNKVQQPDLTVIFNKDRLGENNYKGVPNLVVEILSPSTASIDYIDKMNLYRRFG' A
#
# COMPACT_ATOMS: atom_id res chain seq x y z
N MET A 1 -9.08 15.07 9.59
CA MET A 1 -7.73 14.51 9.46
C MET A 1 -7.16 15.02 8.16
N ASN A 2 -5.98 15.64 8.21
CA ASN A 2 -5.25 16.01 7.00
C ASN A 2 -4.25 14.90 6.75
N PHE A 3 -4.30 14.30 5.56
CA PHE A 3 -3.30 13.34 5.11
C PHE A 3 -2.36 14.07 4.17
N VAL A 4 -1.07 14.00 4.44
CA VAL A 4 -0.03 14.64 3.64
C VAL A 4 0.82 13.54 3.04
N SER A 5 1.24 13.71 1.78
CA SER A 5 2.19 12.80 1.16
C SER A 5 3.56 12.91 1.84
N PRO A 6 4.31 11.80 1.99
CA PRO A 6 3.92 10.42 1.64
C PRO A 6 2.99 9.78 2.68
N PHE A 7 2.17 8.84 2.23
CA PHE A 7 1.25 8.08 3.08
C PHE A 7 1.53 6.57 2.98
N ASP A 8 1.79 5.93 4.11
CA ASP A 8 2.24 4.54 4.14
C ASP A 8 1.06 3.55 4.17
N VAL A 9 1.15 2.51 3.34
CA VAL A 9 0.31 1.30 3.46
C VAL A 9 1.14 0.21 4.15
N VAL A 10 0.73 -0.16 5.36
CA VAL A 10 1.36 -1.23 6.14
C VAL A 10 0.56 -2.50 5.95
N LEU A 11 1.04 -3.38 5.08
CA LEU A 11 0.46 -4.70 4.85
C LEU A 11 0.87 -5.65 5.99
N CYS A 12 -0.13 -6.13 6.74
CA CYS A 12 0.05 -7.01 7.90
C CYS A 12 -0.36 -8.45 7.54
N ASP A 13 0.50 -9.43 7.84
CA ASP A 13 0.25 -10.86 7.67
C ASP A 13 0.30 -11.55 9.05
N GLY A 14 -0.71 -11.31 9.88
CA GLY A 14 -0.77 -11.87 11.24
C GLY A 14 0.49 -11.59 12.07
N ASP A 15 1.20 -12.67 12.45
CA ASP A 15 2.46 -12.64 13.23
C ASP A 15 3.73 -12.45 12.38
N ASN A 16 3.59 -12.41 11.04
CA ASN A 16 4.70 -12.27 10.12
C ASN A 16 4.99 -10.80 9.76
N THR A 17 6.24 -10.57 9.40
CA THR A 17 6.86 -9.27 9.11
C THR A 17 5.96 -8.31 8.33
N ASN A 18 5.68 -7.13 8.90
CA ASN A 18 4.97 -6.05 8.21
C ASN A 18 5.73 -5.61 6.95
N LYS A 19 5.00 -5.41 5.85
CA LYS A 19 5.53 -4.85 4.61
C LYS A 19 4.95 -3.45 4.40
N VAL A 20 5.81 -2.44 4.34
CA VAL A 20 5.42 -1.05 4.12
C VAL A 20 5.55 -0.73 2.63
N GLN A 21 4.52 -0.13 2.04
CA GLN A 21 4.50 0.36 0.66
C GLN A 21 4.01 1.81 0.65
N GLN A 22 4.43 2.58 -0.35
CA GLN A 22 3.94 3.93 -0.61
C GLN A 22 3.40 3.99 -2.04
N PRO A 23 2.14 3.57 -2.26
CA PRO A 23 1.53 3.62 -3.58
C PRO A 23 1.18 5.05 -3.97
N ASP A 24 1.13 5.30 -5.28
CA ASP A 24 0.73 6.62 -5.81
C ASP A 24 -0.73 6.97 -5.48
N LEU A 25 -1.62 5.98 -5.48
CA LEU A 25 -3.02 6.16 -5.08
C LEU A 25 -3.55 4.92 -4.35
N THR A 26 -4.21 5.17 -3.22
CA THR A 26 -4.81 4.13 -2.37
C THR A 26 -6.28 4.45 -2.09
N VAL A 27 -7.17 3.46 -2.23
CA VAL A 27 -8.59 3.59 -1.90
C VAL A 27 -8.92 2.72 -0.69
N ILE A 28 -9.54 3.33 0.33
CA ILE A 28 -9.86 2.70 1.62
C ILE A 28 -11.32 2.98 1.97
N PHE A 29 -12.08 1.92 2.25
CA PHE A 29 -13.47 2.02 2.72
C PHE A 29 -13.56 1.93 4.25
N ASN A 30 -12.80 1.01 4.85
CA ASN A 30 -12.74 0.87 6.30
C ASN A 30 -11.72 1.86 6.91
N LYS A 31 -12.23 2.86 7.62
CA LYS A 31 -11.43 3.92 8.23
C LYS A 31 -10.86 3.56 9.61
N ASP A 32 -11.28 2.46 10.21
CA ASP A 32 -10.89 2.05 11.58
C ASP A 32 -9.39 1.77 11.71
N ARG A 33 -8.70 1.55 10.58
CA ARG A 33 -7.28 1.24 10.53
C ARG A 33 -6.43 2.39 9.97
N LEU A 34 -7.02 3.58 9.81
CA LEU A 34 -6.29 4.80 9.48
C LEU A 34 -5.52 5.30 10.71
N GLY A 35 -4.21 5.45 10.56
CA GLY A 35 -3.35 6.20 11.45
C GLY A 35 -3.16 7.64 10.96
N GLU A 36 -2.25 8.37 11.62
CA GLU A 36 -1.94 9.76 11.28
C GLU A 36 -1.35 9.90 9.87
N ASN A 37 -0.36 9.06 9.52
CA ASN A 37 0.33 9.06 8.22
C ASN A 37 0.43 7.66 7.60
N ASN A 38 -0.46 6.74 8.01
CA ASN A 38 -0.47 5.38 7.48
C ASN A 38 -1.85 4.75 7.50
N TYR A 39 -2.00 3.66 6.75
CA TYR A 39 -3.10 2.72 6.87
C TYR A 39 -2.55 1.32 7.18
N LYS A 40 -3.09 0.66 8.21
CA LYS A 40 -2.67 -0.69 8.61
C LYS A 40 -3.63 -1.74 8.07
N GLY A 41 -3.19 -2.52 7.09
CA GLY A 41 -3.95 -3.60 6.47
C GLY A 41 -3.98 -3.48 4.96
N VAL A 42 -4.80 -4.32 4.34
CA VAL A 42 -4.96 -4.38 2.89
C VAL A 42 -5.95 -3.30 2.44
N PRO A 43 -5.56 -2.36 1.55
CA PRO A 43 -6.49 -1.39 0.99
C PRO A 43 -7.50 -2.04 0.05
N ASN A 44 -8.60 -1.34 -0.26
CA ASN A 44 -9.60 -1.84 -1.20
C ASN A 44 -9.11 -1.77 -2.66
N LEU A 45 -8.26 -0.80 -2.98
CA LEU A 45 -7.59 -0.68 -4.27
C LEU A 45 -6.25 0.03 -4.07
N VAL A 46 -5.23 -0.47 -4.77
CA VAL A 46 -3.92 0.17 -4.90
C VAL A 46 -3.64 0.43 -6.37
N VAL A 47 -3.19 1.63 -6.70
CA VAL A 47 -2.82 2.04 -8.06
C VAL A 47 -1.40 2.61 -8.04
N GLU A 48 -0.59 2.16 -9.00
CA GLU A 48 0.79 2.60 -9.22
C GLU A 48 0.88 3.23 -10.62
N ILE A 49 1.55 4.37 -10.72
CA ILE A 49 1.84 5.07 -11.97
C ILE A 49 3.22 4.58 -12.44
N LEU A 50 3.23 3.78 -13.50
CA LEU A 50 4.47 3.21 -14.01
C LEU A 50 5.40 4.29 -14.57
N SER A 51 6.67 4.25 -14.15
CA SER A 51 7.76 5.01 -14.76
C SER A 51 8.75 4.06 -15.46
N PRO A 52 9.42 4.46 -16.55
CA PRO A 52 10.36 3.57 -17.25
C PRO A 52 11.44 2.96 -16.36
N SER A 53 11.92 3.70 -15.34
CA SER A 53 12.96 3.24 -14.43
C SER A 53 12.47 2.32 -13.31
N THR A 54 11.17 2.33 -12.97
CA THR A 54 10.60 1.53 -11.87
C THR A 54 9.57 0.51 -12.33
N ALA A 55 9.22 0.47 -13.62
CA ALA A 55 8.14 -0.36 -14.16
C ALA A 55 8.25 -1.84 -13.75
N SER A 56 9.46 -2.42 -13.70
CA SER A 56 9.64 -3.81 -13.24
C SER A 56 9.28 -3.99 -11.77
N ILE A 57 9.63 -3.03 -10.91
CA ILE A 57 9.33 -3.08 -9.47
C ILE A 57 7.82 -2.99 -9.27
N ASP A 58 7.17 -2.03 -9.93
CA ASP A 58 5.73 -1.78 -9.77
C ASP A 58 4.89 -2.92 -10.39
N TYR A 59 5.26 -3.39 -11.57
CA TYR A 59 4.51 -4.41 -12.31
C TYR A 59 4.76 -5.84 -11.84
N ILE A 60 5.93 -6.16 -11.28
CA ILE A 60 6.28 -7.52 -10.86
C ILE A 60 6.29 -7.62 -9.35
N ASP A 61 7.20 -6.91 -8.68
CA ASP A 61 7.45 -7.10 -7.25
C ASP A 61 6.27 -6.62 -6.40
N LYS A 62 5.80 -5.39 -6.64
CA LYS A 62 4.64 -4.83 -5.94
C LYS A 62 3.35 -5.55 -6.30
N MET A 63 3.14 -5.88 -7.57
CA MET A 63 1.95 -6.64 -7.98
C MET A 63 1.89 -8.01 -7.30
N ASN A 64 3.01 -8.75 -7.24
CA ASN A 64 3.08 -10.03 -6.53
C ASN A 64 2.89 -9.85 -5.02
N LEU A 65 3.43 -8.78 -4.45
CA LEU A 65 3.22 -8.44 -3.04
C LEU A 65 1.73 -8.19 -2.75
N TYR A 66 1.07 -7.30 -3.50
CA TYR A 66 -0.34 -6.99 -3.29
C TYR A 66 -1.24 -8.22 -3.47
N ARG A 67 -0.96 -9.07 -4.47
CA ARG A 67 -1.64 -10.37 -4.68
C ARG A 67 -1.46 -11.38 -3.54
N ARG A 68 -0.40 -11.25 -2.74
CA ARG A 68 -0.17 -12.14 -1.61
C ARG A 68 -1.01 -11.74 -0.40
N PHE A 69 -1.27 -10.45 -0.23
CA PHE A 69 -1.95 -9.91 0.95
C PHE A 69 -3.47 -9.76 0.77
N GLY A 70 -3.94 -9.47 -0.44
CA GLY A 70 -5.37 -9.40 -0.80
C GLY A 70 -5.77 -10.52 -1.76
#